data_AF-G0S446-F1
#
_entry.id   AF-G0S446-F1
#
_cell.length_a   1.000
_cell.length_b   1.000
_cell.length_c   1.000
_cell.angle_alpha   90.00
_cell.angle_beta   90.00
_cell.angle_gamma   90.00
#
_symmetry.space_group_name_H-M   'P 1'
#
loop_
_entity.id
_entity.type
_entity.pdbx_description
1 polymer ?
#
loop_
_entity_poly.entity_id
_entity_poly.type
_entity_poly.pdbx_seq_one_letter_code
_entity_poly.pdbx_strand_id
1 'polypeptide(L)'
;MAAQDSPQAKITDWVKPGDPTGEFKRQPSSFRSFISRWRFPTAEDTDAEGENVVPDPVPGHEGFTHLRHVYFQSNPSYTGRFTVPVLYDKKTQTIVNNESSEILRMLNSEVDLYPEPLRQQVDEAEQWHYDLINNGVYKSGFATTQEAYTRNVTALFSALDRAEAHLAATESEGPYWFGKTLTEVDIRLYVTLIRFDPVYVQHFKCNLRDIRSGYPALHRWMRHLYWNHEAFRLTTNFAHIKFHYTKSHSQINPLGITPLGPVPDVLPLDEEVPAATAAVAAASKTGPVSKDRKVGGKTPNKRYGKVAERSKAPR
;
A
#
# COMPACT_ATOMS: atom_id res chain seq x y z
N MET A 1 -34.86 37.56 18.60
CA MET A 1 -34.68 36.25 17.94
C MET A 1 -33.20 35.91 18.02
N ALA A 2 -32.84 34.97 18.89
CA ALA A 2 -31.46 34.53 19.05
C ALA A 2 -31.09 33.61 17.88
N ALA A 3 -30.04 33.96 17.15
CA ALA A 3 -29.42 33.07 16.18
C ALA A 3 -28.72 31.94 16.96
N GLN A 4 -29.09 30.69 16.68
CA GLN A 4 -28.44 29.52 17.26
C GLN A 4 -27.07 29.34 16.61
N ASP A 5 -26.03 29.43 17.44
CA ASP A 5 -24.67 29.00 17.10
C ASP A 5 -24.70 27.53 16.68
N SER A 6 -24.29 27.29 15.44
CA SER A 6 -23.98 25.93 14.97
C SER A 6 -22.66 25.51 15.61
N PRO A 7 -22.57 24.37 16.32
CA PRO A 7 -21.31 23.95 16.93
C PRO A 7 -20.25 23.76 15.84
N GLN A 8 -19.18 24.56 15.93
CA GLN A 8 -18.05 24.54 15.04
C GLN A 8 -17.40 23.14 15.08
N ALA A 9 -17.55 22.38 14.00
CA ALA A 9 -17.02 21.02 13.89
C ALA A 9 -15.51 21.03 14.15
N LYS A 10 -15.06 20.24 15.12
CA LYS A 10 -13.64 20.16 15.48
C LYS A 10 -12.91 19.38 14.40
N ILE A 11 -11.74 19.88 14.02
CA ILE A 11 -10.87 19.38 12.93
C ILE A 11 -10.30 17.96 13.16
N THR A 12 -10.77 17.25 14.20
CA THR A 12 -10.43 15.86 14.55
C THR A 12 -11.44 14.84 14.04
N ASP A 13 -12.47 15.25 13.30
CA ASP A 13 -13.54 14.36 12.85
C ASP A 13 -13.16 13.64 11.55
N TRP A 14 -12.39 12.57 11.71
CA TRP A 14 -11.84 11.73 10.65
C TRP A 14 -12.87 10.76 10.03
N VAL A 15 -14.00 10.60 10.71
CA VAL A 15 -15.23 9.92 10.29
C VAL A 15 -16.30 11.00 10.14
N LYS A 16 -17.12 10.95 9.08
CA LYS A 16 -18.20 11.93 8.89
C LYS A 16 -19.10 11.93 10.14
N PRO A 17 -19.32 13.07 10.83
CA PRO A 17 -20.20 13.10 12.00
C PRO A 17 -21.59 12.55 11.64
N GLY A 18 -22.03 11.52 12.36
CA GLY A 18 -23.27 10.79 12.08
C GLY A 18 -23.14 9.59 11.14
N ASP A 19 -21.92 9.19 10.71
CA ASP A 19 -21.68 7.93 10.01
C ASP A 19 -21.51 6.79 11.03
N PRO A 20 -22.51 5.90 11.19
CA PRO A 20 -22.44 4.81 12.16
C PRO A 20 -21.47 3.70 11.72
N THR A 21 -20.93 3.75 10.51
CA THR A 21 -20.16 2.64 9.92
C THR A 21 -18.69 2.64 10.32
N GLY A 22 -18.15 3.81 10.72
CA GLY A 22 -16.70 3.99 10.94
C GLY A 22 -15.84 3.87 9.67
N GLU A 23 -16.46 3.92 8.48
CA GLU A 23 -15.75 3.73 7.21
C GLU A 23 -14.89 4.92 6.81
N PHE A 24 -13.65 4.63 6.41
CA PHE A 24 -12.85 5.56 5.61
C PHE A 24 -13.40 5.56 4.18
N LYS A 25 -14.21 6.56 3.84
CA LYS A 25 -14.62 6.84 2.46
C LYS A 25 -13.59 7.76 1.83
N ARG A 26 -12.80 7.25 0.86
CA ARG A 26 -12.01 8.11 -0.03
C ARG A 26 -13.01 8.87 -0.90
N GLN A 27 -13.40 10.05 -0.43
CA GLN A 27 -14.15 11.00 -1.23
C GLN A 27 -13.33 11.37 -2.49
N PRO A 28 -13.98 11.79 -3.60
CA PRO A 28 -13.29 12.61 -4.59
C PRO A 28 -12.59 13.73 -3.84
N SER A 29 -11.32 13.93 -4.15
CA SER A 29 -10.32 14.60 -3.31
C SER A 29 -10.90 15.71 -2.37
N SER A 30 -11.08 15.44 -1.06
CA SER A 30 -11.54 16.41 -0.03
C SER A 30 -10.76 16.31 1.32
N PHE A 31 -9.69 17.11 1.61
CA PHE A 31 -8.66 16.94 2.74
C PHE A 31 -9.01 17.82 3.96
N ARG A 32 -8.52 17.68 5.21
CA ARG A 32 -7.29 17.15 5.89
C ARG A 32 -5.96 17.97 5.73
N SER A 33 -5.71 18.87 6.66
CA SER A 33 -4.72 19.97 6.65
C SER A 33 -3.24 19.63 6.96
N PHE A 34 -2.74 18.41 6.75
CA PHE A 34 -1.41 18.01 7.28
C PHE A 34 -0.18 18.39 6.43
N ILE A 35 -0.36 19.09 5.31
CA ILE A 35 0.75 19.50 4.41
C ILE A 35 1.42 20.81 4.87
N SER A 36 1.05 21.36 6.03
CA SER A 36 1.77 22.51 6.60
C SER A 36 3.21 22.19 7.04
N ARG A 37 3.63 20.91 7.05
CA ARG A 37 4.99 20.48 7.44
C ARG A 37 5.88 20.02 6.28
N TRP A 38 5.32 19.77 5.10
CA TRP A 38 6.10 19.30 3.95
C TRP A 38 6.48 20.48 3.09
N ARG A 39 7.63 21.07 3.44
CA ARG A 39 8.26 22.11 2.63
C ARG A 39 9.10 21.49 1.53
N PHE A 40 9.23 22.19 0.41
CA PHE A 40 10.33 21.93 -0.50
C PHE A 40 11.66 22.18 0.23
N PRO A 41 12.69 21.36 -0.02
CA PRO A 41 14.03 21.71 0.43
C PRO A 41 14.46 23.02 -0.27
N THR A 42 15.29 23.80 0.40
CA THR A 42 15.95 24.97 -0.17
C THR A 42 17.28 24.55 -0.77
N ALA A 43 17.90 25.43 -1.56
CA ALA A 43 19.25 25.20 -2.08
C ALA A 43 20.32 25.10 -0.96
N GLU A 44 19.98 25.53 0.26
CA GLU A 44 20.86 25.50 1.44
C GLU A 44 20.73 24.19 2.23
N ASP A 45 19.68 23.40 1.99
CA ASP A 45 19.49 22.09 2.62
C ASP A 45 20.44 21.07 1.98
N THR A 46 21.68 21.05 2.47
CA THR A 46 22.72 20.10 2.01
C THR A 46 22.57 18.69 2.59
N ASP A 47 21.64 18.51 3.54
CA ASP A 47 21.43 17.29 4.32
C ASP A 47 19.97 16.81 4.33
N ALA A 48 19.12 17.30 3.42
CA ALA A 48 17.74 16.85 3.32
C ALA A 48 17.71 15.31 3.22
N GLU A 49 17.10 14.65 4.22
CA GLU A 49 17.16 13.19 4.33
C GLU A 49 16.48 12.50 3.13
N GLY A 50 17.32 11.93 2.27
CA GLY A 50 16.98 10.91 1.28
C GLY A 50 17.09 11.35 -0.18
N GLU A 51 17.36 10.36 -1.04
CA GLU A 51 17.65 10.59 -2.46
C GLU A 51 16.46 11.22 -3.21
N ASN A 52 16.77 12.13 -4.14
CA ASN A 52 15.80 12.83 -5.01
C ASN A 52 14.88 13.83 -4.28
N VAL A 53 15.28 14.33 -3.12
CA VAL A 53 14.66 15.49 -2.47
C VAL A 53 15.29 16.77 -3.04
N VAL A 54 14.55 17.51 -3.86
CA VAL A 54 15.05 18.71 -4.57
C VAL A 54 14.10 19.90 -4.40
N PRO A 55 14.58 21.15 -4.52
CA PRO A 55 13.71 22.32 -4.59
C PRO A 55 12.73 22.19 -5.76
N ASP A 56 11.66 22.99 -5.77
CA ASP A 56 10.77 23.04 -6.94
C ASP A 56 11.59 23.43 -8.19
N PRO A 57 11.66 22.57 -9.23
CA PRO A 57 12.54 22.79 -10.37
C PRO A 57 11.93 23.73 -11.43
N VAL A 58 10.71 24.24 -11.21
CA VAL A 58 10.04 25.12 -12.18
C VAL A 58 10.59 26.54 -12.08
N PRO A 59 11.06 27.15 -13.19
CA PRO A 59 11.49 28.55 -13.18
C PRO A 59 10.38 29.48 -12.68
N GLY A 60 10.69 30.37 -11.75
CA GLY A 60 9.73 31.25 -11.08
C GLY A 60 9.13 30.67 -9.78
N HIS A 61 9.46 29.43 -9.41
CA HIS A 61 9.05 28.80 -8.14
C HIS A 61 10.14 28.86 -7.07
N GLU A 62 11.18 29.68 -7.23
CA GLU A 62 12.31 29.75 -6.28
C GLU A 62 11.86 30.17 -4.88
N GLY A 63 10.78 30.96 -4.79
CA GLY A 63 10.14 31.34 -3.52
C GLY A 63 9.11 30.34 -3.00
N PHE A 64 8.81 29.26 -3.74
CA PHE A 64 7.82 28.30 -3.31
C PHE A 64 8.43 27.39 -2.25
N THR A 65 7.91 27.51 -1.03
CA THR A 65 8.33 26.63 0.05
C THR A 65 7.46 25.38 0.19
N HIS A 66 6.29 25.29 -0.45
CA HIS A 66 5.35 24.18 -0.28
C HIS A 66 4.55 23.92 -1.56
N LEU A 67 4.12 22.67 -1.77
CA LEU A 67 3.30 22.28 -2.92
C LEU A 67 1.99 23.08 -3.04
N ARG A 68 1.44 23.57 -1.92
CA ARG A 68 0.23 24.43 -1.93
C ARG A 68 0.39 25.69 -2.79
N HIS A 69 1.61 26.22 -2.92
CA HIS A 69 1.85 27.41 -3.73
C HIS A 69 1.63 27.12 -5.23
N VAL A 70 2.03 25.93 -5.69
CA VAL A 70 1.77 25.45 -7.06
C VAL A 70 0.26 25.37 -7.34
N TYR A 71 -0.50 24.86 -6.36
CA TYR A 71 -1.96 24.80 -6.45
C TYR A 71 -2.62 26.18 -6.48
N PHE A 72 -2.20 27.10 -5.60
CA PHE A 72 -2.76 28.46 -5.58
C PHE A 72 -2.36 29.29 -6.79
N GLN A 73 -1.19 29.04 -7.37
CA GLN A 73 -0.81 29.65 -8.64
C GLN A 73 -1.72 29.17 -9.78
N SER A 74 -2.02 27.87 -9.83
CA SER A 74 -2.91 27.29 -10.85
C SER A 74 -4.37 27.70 -10.65
N ASN A 75 -4.80 27.86 -9.40
CA ASN A 75 -6.13 28.31 -9.03
C ASN A 75 -6.08 29.05 -7.67
N PRO A 76 -6.16 30.39 -7.65
CA PRO A 76 -6.10 31.18 -6.42
C PRO A 76 -7.21 30.87 -5.41
N SER A 77 -8.36 30.39 -5.90
CA SER A 77 -9.52 30.01 -5.11
C SER A 77 -9.56 28.51 -4.80
N TYR A 78 -8.44 27.79 -4.95
CA TYR A 78 -8.39 26.36 -4.70
C TYR A 78 -8.69 26.03 -3.23
N THR A 79 -9.84 25.41 -2.99
CA THR A 79 -10.29 24.95 -1.67
C THR A 79 -10.05 23.46 -1.45
N GLY A 80 -9.50 22.80 -2.46
CA GLY A 80 -9.27 21.37 -2.49
C GLY A 80 -8.04 20.94 -1.71
N ARG A 81 -7.58 19.76 -2.08
CA ARG A 81 -6.76 18.91 -1.25
C ARG A 81 -5.39 18.74 -1.97
N PHE A 82 -4.31 19.34 -1.45
CA PHE A 82 -2.98 19.35 -2.11
C PHE A 82 -2.39 17.93 -2.15
N THR A 83 -2.19 17.32 -3.32
CA THR A 83 -1.69 15.94 -3.46
C THR A 83 -0.48 15.85 -4.32
N VAL A 84 0.25 14.75 -4.16
CA VAL A 84 1.08 14.18 -5.22
C VAL A 84 0.39 12.93 -5.79
N PRO A 85 0.64 12.57 -7.06
CA PRO A 85 1.45 13.30 -8.05
C PRO A 85 0.77 14.58 -8.57
N VAL A 86 1.57 15.45 -9.21
CA VAL A 86 1.12 16.64 -9.94
C VAL A 86 1.80 16.67 -11.30
N LEU A 87 1.01 16.60 -12.37
CA LEU A 87 1.45 16.91 -13.72
C LEU A 87 1.24 18.40 -13.98
N TYR A 88 2.32 19.13 -14.21
CA TYR A 88 2.32 20.60 -14.32
C TYR A 88 2.81 21.05 -15.70
N ASP A 89 2.07 21.94 -16.35
CA ASP A 89 2.49 22.56 -17.61
C ASP A 89 3.31 23.82 -17.34
N LYS A 90 4.60 23.75 -17.67
CA LYS A 90 5.56 24.85 -17.50
C LYS A 90 5.30 26.03 -18.45
N LYS A 91 4.55 25.84 -19.55
CA LYS A 91 4.25 26.92 -20.50
C LYS A 91 3.10 27.79 -20.02
N THR A 92 2.00 27.15 -19.60
CA THR A 92 0.81 27.85 -19.10
C THR A 92 0.84 28.08 -17.58
N GLN A 93 1.87 27.56 -16.90
CA GLN A 93 2.08 27.66 -15.45
C GLN A 93 0.88 27.17 -14.64
N THR A 94 0.33 26.01 -15.03
CA THR A 94 -0.86 25.43 -14.40
C THR A 94 -0.75 23.93 -14.22
N ILE A 95 -1.43 23.40 -13.20
CA ILE A 95 -1.63 21.96 -13.00
C ILE A 95 -2.54 21.43 -14.11
N VAL A 96 -2.06 20.42 -14.83
CA VAL A 96 -2.80 19.69 -15.87
C VAL A 96 -3.63 18.56 -15.26
N ASN A 97 -3.01 17.76 -14.38
CA ASN A 97 -3.66 16.59 -13.80
C ASN A 97 -3.02 16.25 -12.43
N ASN A 98 -3.79 15.66 -11.52
CA ASN A 98 -3.32 15.17 -10.22
C ASN A 98 -3.88 13.78 -9.87
N GLU A 99 -4.44 13.07 -10.83
CA GLU A 99 -4.90 11.70 -10.70
C GLU A 99 -3.85 10.73 -11.23
N SER A 100 -3.32 9.91 -10.33
CA SER A 100 -2.23 8.97 -10.61
C SER A 100 -2.54 7.98 -11.73
N SER A 101 -3.77 7.47 -11.82
CA SER A 101 -4.17 6.51 -12.87
C SER A 101 -4.22 7.15 -14.25
N GLU A 102 -4.72 8.38 -14.33
CA GLU A 102 -4.79 9.15 -15.58
C GLU A 102 -3.40 9.57 -16.03
N ILE A 103 -2.57 10.10 -15.13
CA ILE A 103 -1.19 10.50 -15.44
C ILE A 103 -0.38 9.31 -15.96
N LEU A 104 -0.54 8.12 -15.34
CA LEU A 104 0.12 6.91 -15.81
C LEU A 104 -0.26 6.60 -17.27
N ARG A 105 -1.55 6.63 -17.60
CA ARG A 105 -2.04 6.39 -18.97
C ARG A 105 -1.61 7.49 -19.95
N MET A 106 -1.53 8.75 -19.51
CA MET A 106 -1.04 9.86 -20.33
C MET A 106 0.45 9.71 -20.70
N LEU A 107 1.25 9.17 -19.78
CA LEU A 107 2.69 8.95 -19.98
C LEU A 107 3.01 7.60 -20.65
N ASN A 108 1.99 6.81 -21.02
CA ASN A 108 2.13 5.46 -21.55
C ASN A 108 2.55 5.40 -23.03
N SER A 109 3.10 6.46 -23.61
CA SER A 109 3.36 6.55 -25.05
C SER A 109 4.51 5.67 -25.55
N GLU A 110 5.45 5.27 -24.68
CA GLU A 110 6.69 4.58 -25.11
C GLU A 110 6.80 3.11 -24.68
N VAL A 111 5.96 2.61 -23.75
CA VAL A 111 6.12 1.28 -23.13
C VAL A 111 4.87 0.37 -23.30
N ASP A 112 3.78 0.88 -23.88
CA ASP A 112 2.47 0.20 -24.03
C ASP A 112 2.08 -0.72 -22.86
N LEU A 113 1.82 -0.11 -21.70
CA LEU A 113 1.35 -0.75 -20.48
C LEU A 113 -0.16 -1.02 -20.46
N TYR A 114 -0.87 -0.68 -21.55
CA TYR A 114 -2.32 -0.83 -21.68
C TYR A 114 -2.69 -1.39 -23.08
N PRO A 115 -2.11 -2.54 -23.46
CA PRO A 115 -2.23 -3.08 -24.80
C PRO A 115 -3.66 -3.52 -25.08
N GLU A 116 -4.12 -3.27 -26.31
CA GLU A 116 -5.52 -3.49 -26.72
C GLU A 116 -6.09 -4.87 -26.34
N PRO A 117 -5.37 -6.00 -26.53
CA PRO A 117 -5.89 -7.33 -26.19
C PRO A 117 -6.11 -7.59 -24.69
N LEU A 118 -5.49 -6.79 -23.81
CA LEU A 118 -5.57 -6.98 -22.36
C LEU A 118 -6.43 -5.94 -21.65
N ARG A 119 -6.95 -4.92 -22.36
CA ARG A 119 -7.63 -3.77 -21.74
C ARG A 119 -8.77 -4.15 -20.80
N GLN A 120 -9.65 -5.05 -21.25
CA GLN A 120 -10.76 -5.51 -20.41
C GLN A 120 -10.26 -6.19 -19.13
N GLN A 121 -9.25 -7.05 -19.24
CA GLN A 121 -8.69 -7.76 -18.08
C GLN A 121 -7.97 -6.78 -17.14
N VAL A 122 -7.28 -5.77 -17.69
CA VAL A 122 -6.64 -4.70 -16.92
C VAL A 122 -7.67 -3.92 -16.13
N ASP A 123 -8.74 -3.44 -16.76
CA ASP A 123 -9.79 -2.66 -16.11
C ASP A 123 -10.51 -3.49 -15.02
N GLU A 124 -10.76 -4.78 -15.28
CA GLU A 124 -11.34 -5.70 -14.30
C GLU A 124 -10.41 -5.91 -13.10
N ALA A 125 -9.11 -6.11 -13.32
CA ALA A 125 -8.13 -6.26 -12.26
C ALA A 125 -8.00 -4.98 -11.43
N GLU A 126 -7.95 -3.82 -12.09
CA GLU A 126 -7.85 -2.51 -11.45
C GLU A 126 -8.98 -2.28 -10.44
N GLN A 127 -10.23 -2.62 -10.81
CA GLN A 127 -11.39 -2.32 -9.98
C GLN A 127 -11.27 -2.88 -8.56
N TRP A 128 -10.88 -4.15 -8.44
CA TRP A 128 -10.79 -4.81 -7.13
C TRP A 128 -9.41 -4.61 -6.48
N HIS A 129 -8.32 -4.50 -7.25
CA HIS A 129 -7.01 -4.11 -6.71
C HIS A 129 -7.09 -2.76 -6.01
N TYR A 130 -7.71 -1.78 -6.67
CA TYR A 130 -7.82 -0.43 -6.13
C TYR A 130 -8.63 -0.42 -4.84
N ASP A 131 -9.84 -0.96 -4.85
CA ASP A 131 -10.74 -0.83 -3.71
C ASP A 131 -10.32 -1.69 -2.51
N LEU A 132 -9.86 -2.92 -2.77
CA LEU A 132 -9.62 -3.94 -1.74
C LEU A 132 -8.15 -4.04 -1.32
N ILE A 133 -7.20 -3.69 -2.18
CA ILE A 133 -5.76 -3.77 -1.86
C ILE A 133 -5.16 -2.36 -1.71
N ASN A 134 -5.12 -1.57 -2.77
CA ASN A 134 -4.43 -0.27 -2.77
C ASN A 134 -5.05 0.70 -1.75
N ASN A 135 -6.38 0.78 -1.72
CA ASN A 135 -7.11 1.57 -0.74
C ASN A 135 -7.41 0.76 0.54
N GLY A 136 -7.44 -0.58 0.45
CA GLY A 136 -7.73 -1.48 1.57
C GLY A 136 -6.76 -1.35 2.75
N VAL A 137 -5.47 -1.16 2.47
CA VAL A 137 -4.46 -0.92 3.52
C VAL A 137 -4.74 0.38 4.29
N TYR A 138 -5.17 1.45 3.60
CA TYR A 138 -5.52 2.73 4.23
C TYR A 138 -6.85 2.66 4.98
N LYS A 139 -7.86 1.99 4.40
CA LYS A 139 -9.14 1.71 5.06
C LYS A 139 -8.94 0.95 6.38
N SER A 140 -7.96 0.05 6.42
CA SER A 140 -7.58 -0.67 7.64
C SER A 140 -6.80 0.22 8.61
N GLY A 141 -5.76 0.90 8.15
CA GLY A 141 -4.88 1.70 8.99
C GLY A 141 -5.50 2.97 9.59
N PHE A 142 -6.48 3.56 8.90
CA PHE A 142 -7.21 4.75 9.38
C PHE A 142 -8.55 4.43 10.03
N ALA A 143 -8.92 3.15 10.18
CA ALA A 143 -10.12 2.79 10.90
C ALA A 143 -10.06 3.30 12.35
N THR A 144 -11.13 3.94 12.80
CA THR A 144 -11.24 4.49 14.16
C THR A 144 -12.07 3.59 15.09
N THR A 145 -12.63 2.49 14.57
CA THR A 145 -13.39 1.48 15.33
C THR A 145 -12.88 0.08 15.01
N GLN A 146 -13.06 -0.85 15.95
CA GLN A 146 -12.66 -2.24 15.79
C GLN A 146 -13.43 -2.92 14.66
N GLU A 147 -14.72 -2.63 14.52
CA GLU A 147 -15.59 -3.22 13.50
C GLU A 147 -15.18 -2.80 12.09
N ALA A 148 -14.86 -1.51 11.90
CA ALA A 148 -14.37 -1.00 10.63
C ALA A 148 -13.01 -1.59 10.28
N TYR A 149 -12.09 -1.65 11.25
CA TYR A 149 -10.79 -2.31 11.06
C TYR A 149 -10.96 -3.77 10.67
N THR A 150 -11.72 -4.57 11.45
CA THR A 150 -11.91 -6.00 11.21
C THR A 150 -12.50 -6.25 9.82
N ARG A 151 -13.50 -5.48 9.41
CA ARG A 151 -14.11 -5.60 8.07
C ARG A 151 -13.09 -5.31 6.97
N ASN A 152 -12.37 -4.20 7.07
CA ASN A 152 -11.44 -3.76 6.02
C ASN A 152 -10.21 -4.67 5.93
N VAL A 153 -9.62 -5.07 7.07
CA VAL A 153 -8.45 -5.94 7.09
C VAL A 153 -8.81 -7.34 6.57
N THR A 154 -9.98 -7.88 6.92
CA THR A 154 -10.42 -9.19 6.41
C THR A 154 -10.69 -9.16 4.91
N ALA A 155 -11.28 -8.06 4.39
CA ALA A 155 -11.48 -7.88 2.96
C ALA A 155 -10.14 -7.76 2.20
N LEU A 156 -9.18 -7.01 2.75
CA LEU A 156 -7.82 -6.89 2.22
C LEU A 156 -7.14 -8.26 2.11
N PHE A 157 -7.14 -9.06 3.17
CA PHE A 157 -6.48 -10.38 3.14
C PHE A 157 -7.19 -11.37 2.23
N SER A 158 -8.53 -11.33 2.13
CA SER A 158 -9.27 -12.10 1.11
C SER A 158 -8.84 -11.73 -0.32
N ALA A 159 -8.60 -10.44 -0.57
CA ALA A 159 -8.13 -9.97 -1.87
C ALA A 159 -6.66 -10.34 -2.14
N LEU A 160 -5.79 -10.30 -1.13
CA LEU A 160 -4.41 -10.79 -1.24
C LEU A 160 -4.36 -12.30 -1.50
N ASP A 161 -5.23 -13.09 -0.86
CA ASP A 161 -5.36 -14.53 -1.13
C ASP A 161 -5.81 -14.80 -2.58
N ARG A 162 -6.72 -13.97 -3.12
CA ARG A 162 -7.10 -14.02 -4.54
C ARG A 162 -5.92 -13.67 -5.45
N ALA A 163 -5.15 -12.64 -5.12
CA ALA A 163 -3.98 -12.22 -5.90
C ALA A 163 -2.87 -13.28 -5.91
N GLU A 164 -2.62 -13.90 -4.75
CA GLU A 164 -1.70 -15.01 -4.60
C GLU A 164 -2.10 -16.20 -5.48
N ALA A 165 -3.38 -16.61 -5.42
CA ALA A 165 -3.89 -17.71 -6.23
C ALA A 165 -3.78 -17.42 -7.73
N HIS A 166 -4.05 -16.17 -8.15
CA HIS A 166 -3.90 -15.73 -9.54
C HIS A 166 -2.45 -15.86 -10.01
N LEU A 167 -1.50 -15.24 -9.29
CA LEU A 167 -0.08 -15.28 -9.67
C LEU A 167 0.51 -16.70 -9.62
N ALA A 168 0.08 -17.53 -8.69
CA ALA A 168 0.48 -18.94 -8.65
C ALA A 168 -0.02 -19.72 -9.89
N ALA A 169 -1.22 -19.40 -10.39
CA ALA A 169 -1.77 -20.03 -11.57
C ALA A 169 -1.11 -19.54 -12.88
N THR A 170 -0.73 -18.26 -12.95
CA THR A 170 -0.16 -17.64 -14.15
C THR A 170 1.37 -17.68 -14.20
N GLU A 171 2.06 -18.18 -13.16
CA GLU A 171 3.53 -18.23 -13.08
C GLU A 171 4.18 -18.89 -14.30
N SER A 172 3.57 -19.96 -14.83
CA SER A 172 4.10 -20.68 -16.00
C SER A 172 4.01 -19.89 -17.30
N GLU A 173 3.17 -18.85 -17.35
CA GLU A 173 2.95 -18.03 -18.53
C GLU A 173 3.97 -16.89 -18.61
N GLY A 174 4.45 -16.40 -17.46
CA GLY A 174 5.50 -15.40 -17.37
C GLY A 174 5.53 -14.70 -16.00
N PRO A 175 6.45 -13.75 -15.80
CA PRO A 175 6.71 -13.18 -14.49
C PRO A 175 5.79 -12.01 -14.10
N TYR A 176 4.86 -11.60 -14.97
CA TYR A 176 3.95 -10.48 -14.76
C TYR A 176 2.52 -10.96 -14.49
N TRP A 177 1.65 -10.02 -14.10
CA TRP A 177 0.27 -10.30 -13.73
C TRP A 177 -0.52 -11.06 -14.82
N PHE A 178 -0.32 -10.69 -16.09
CA PHE A 178 -0.91 -11.36 -17.26
C PHE A 178 0.14 -12.21 -18.04
N GLY A 179 1.08 -12.81 -17.32
CA GLY A 179 2.11 -13.68 -17.90
C GLY A 179 3.29 -12.89 -18.46
N LYS A 180 3.40 -12.78 -19.79
CA LYS A 180 4.61 -12.26 -20.47
C LYS A 180 4.68 -10.74 -20.60
N THR A 181 3.56 -10.06 -20.45
CA THR A 181 3.45 -8.63 -20.72
C THR A 181 3.33 -7.86 -19.41
N LEU A 182 4.25 -6.94 -19.16
CA LEU A 182 4.14 -5.96 -18.08
C LEU A 182 3.01 -4.98 -18.42
N THR A 183 2.09 -4.76 -17.49
CA THR A 183 0.96 -3.84 -17.67
C THR A 183 0.86 -2.83 -16.54
N GLU A 184 -0.05 -1.86 -16.66
CA GLU A 184 -0.33 -0.92 -15.58
C GLU A 184 -0.84 -1.61 -14.29
N VAL A 185 -1.42 -2.81 -14.40
CA VAL A 185 -1.83 -3.61 -13.23
C VAL A 185 -0.62 -3.92 -12.36
N ASP A 186 0.51 -4.26 -12.98
CA ASP A 186 1.73 -4.60 -12.25
C ASP A 186 2.27 -3.41 -11.47
N ILE A 187 2.32 -2.24 -12.11
CA ILE A 187 2.79 -0.99 -11.50
C ILE A 187 1.91 -0.62 -10.31
N ARG A 188 0.58 -0.64 -10.50
CA ARG A 188 -0.40 -0.22 -9.49
C ARG A 188 -0.44 -1.17 -8.30
N LEU A 189 -0.26 -2.47 -8.51
CA LEU A 189 -0.19 -3.43 -7.41
C LEU A 189 1.17 -3.35 -6.68
N TYR A 190 2.26 -3.21 -7.45
CA TYR A 190 3.63 -3.16 -6.92
C TYR A 190 3.80 -2.06 -5.87
N VAL A 191 3.31 -0.86 -6.16
CA VAL A 191 3.47 0.28 -5.23
C VAL A 191 2.82 0.03 -3.87
N THR A 192 1.80 -0.82 -3.78
CA THR A 192 1.24 -1.24 -2.49
C THR A 192 2.05 -2.37 -1.88
N LEU A 193 2.38 -3.44 -2.63
CA LEU A 193 3.06 -4.60 -2.05
C LEU A 193 4.47 -4.28 -1.54
N ILE A 194 5.23 -3.44 -2.27
CA ILE A 194 6.59 -3.05 -1.86
C ILE A 194 6.61 -2.26 -0.53
N ARG A 195 5.48 -1.66 -0.15
CA ARG A 195 5.30 -0.92 1.11
C ARG A 195 4.65 -1.77 2.21
N PHE A 196 4.23 -2.99 1.89
CA PHE A 196 3.42 -3.80 2.79
C PHE A 196 4.21 -4.21 4.04
N ASP A 197 5.30 -4.94 3.88
CA ASP A 197 6.11 -5.39 5.02
C ASP A 197 6.82 -4.21 5.74
N PRO A 198 7.41 -3.22 5.03
CA PRO A 198 8.08 -2.09 5.69
C PRO A 198 7.17 -1.14 6.45
N VAL A 199 5.88 -1.08 6.11
CA VAL A 199 4.95 -0.11 6.70
C VAL A 199 3.62 -0.74 7.07
N TYR A 200 2.88 -1.29 6.11
CA TYR A 200 1.45 -1.60 6.32
C TYR A 200 1.21 -2.68 7.38
N VAL A 201 2.10 -3.67 7.48
CA VAL A 201 2.03 -4.72 8.51
C VAL A 201 1.96 -4.10 9.91
N GLN A 202 2.89 -3.22 10.25
CA GLN A 202 2.97 -2.64 11.60
C GLN A 202 2.14 -1.36 11.72
N HIS A 203 2.39 -0.37 10.86
CA HIS A 203 1.84 0.98 11.00
C HIS A 203 0.32 1.00 10.76
N PHE A 204 -0.15 0.24 9.78
CA PHE A 204 -1.59 0.09 9.48
C PHE A 204 -2.20 -1.17 10.07
N LYS A 205 -1.46 -1.91 10.90
CA LYS A 205 -1.91 -3.14 11.55
C LYS A 205 -2.39 -4.20 10.56
N CYS A 206 -1.92 -4.19 9.30
CA CYS A 206 -2.28 -5.20 8.31
C CYS A 206 -1.44 -6.47 8.55
N ASN A 207 -1.64 -7.14 9.69
CA ASN A 207 -0.69 -8.11 10.23
C ASN A 207 -1.23 -9.55 10.36
N LEU A 208 -2.25 -9.95 9.59
CA LEU A 208 -2.65 -11.36 9.55
C LEU A 208 -1.53 -12.24 8.97
N ARG A 209 -0.75 -11.67 8.03
CA ARG A 209 0.49 -12.22 7.45
C ARG A 209 1.25 -11.10 6.74
N ASP A 210 2.56 -11.25 6.60
CA ASP A 210 3.39 -10.40 5.75
C ASP A 210 3.46 -10.98 4.32
N ILE A 211 3.95 -10.20 3.35
CA ILE A 211 4.12 -10.65 1.96
C ILE A 211 5.22 -11.70 1.90
N ARG A 212 6.40 -11.43 2.49
CA ARG A 212 7.58 -12.29 2.35
C ARG A 212 7.44 -13.71 2.87
N SER A 213 6.63 -13.94 3.91
CA SER A 213 6.45 -15.24 4.55
C SER A 213 5.07 -15.84 4.27
N GLY A 214 4.06 -14.99 4.03
CA GLY A 214 2.66 -15.42 3.88
C GLY A 214 2.22 -15.69 2.45
N TYR A 215 2.92 -15.13 1.45
CA TYR A 215 2.47 -15.10 0.07
C TYR A 215 3.61 -15.40 -0.93
N PRO A 216 3.96 -16.68 -1.14
CA PRO A 216 5.08 -17.07 -2.00
C PRO A 216 5.04 -16.51 -3.43
N ALA A 217 3.88 -16.54 -4.11
CA ALA A 217 3.75 -16.05 -5.48
C ALA A 217 3.84 -14.52 -5.55
N LEU A 218 3.14 -13.79 -4.68
CA LEU A 218 3.25 -12.34 -4.58
C LEU A 218 4.66 -11.89 -4.20
N HIS A 219 5.32 -12.59 -3.28
CA HIS A 219 6.69 -12.29 -2.86
C HIS A 219 7.68 -12.50 -4.01
N ARG A 220 7.55 -13.59 -4.76
CA ARG A 220 8.37 -13.86 -5.96
C ARG A 220 8.14 -12.81 -7.03
N TRP A 221 6.88 -12.51 -7.36
CA TRP A 221 6.46 -11.52 -8.35
C TRP A 221 6.98 -10.12 -8.01
N MET A 222 6.79 -9.66 -6.77
CA MET A 222 7.26 -8.34 -6.32
C MET A 222 8.79 -8.21 -6.38
N ARG A 223 9.52 -9.26 -5.96
CA ARG A 223 10.98 -9.30 -6.05
C ARG A 223 11.45 -9.30 -7.50
N HIS A 224 10.77 -10.04 -8.39
CA HIS A 224 11.09 -10.02 -9.81
C HIS A 224 11.01 -8.60 -10.37
N LEU A 225 9.91 -7.88 -10.10
CA LEU A 225 9.76 -6.48 -10.51
C LEU A 225 10.87 -5.60 -9.94
N TYR A 226 11.14 -5.68 -8.63
CA TYR A 226 12.15 -4.84 -7.98
C TYR A 226 13.57 -5.10 -8.46
N TRP A 227 13.99 -6.36 -8.63
CA TRP A 227 15.39 -6.68 -8.94
C TRP A 227 15.69 -6.73 -10.43
N ASN A 228 14.74 -7.13 -11.27
CA ASN A 228 14.99 -7.31 -12.71
C ASN A 228 14.60 -6.08 -13.56
N HIS A 229 14.00 -5.06 -12.95
CA HIS A 229 13.72 -3.79 -13.63
C HIS A 229 14.30 -2.61 -12.84
N GLU A 230 15.28 -1.93 -13.44
CA GLU A 230 15.92 -0.76 -12.82
C GLU A 230 14.92 0.32 -12.45
N ALA A 231 13.89 0.56 -13.28
CA ALA A 231 12.85 1.55 -13.01
C ALA A 231 12.12 1.31 -11.67
N PHE A 232 11.82 0.06 -11.33
CA PHE A 232 11.17 -0.28 -10.05
C PHE A 232 12.15 -0.10 -8.87
N ARG A 233 13.41 -0.50 -9.05
CA ARG A 233 14.46 -0.39 -8.02
C ARG A 233 14.79 1.06 -7.68
N LEU A 234 15.10 1.84 -8.71
CA LEU A 234 15.59 3.22 -8.59
C LEU A 234 14.49 4.19 -8.11
N THR A 235 13.22 3.83 -8.27
CA THR A 235 12.08 4.65 -7.81
C THR A 235 11.54 4.24 -6.44
N THR A 236 12.17 3.28 -5.76
CA THR A 236 11.74 2.80 -4.44
C THR A 236 12.73 3.20 -3.35
N ASN A 237 12.42 4.30 -2.65
CA ASN A 237 13.22 4.78 -1.52
C ASN A 237 12.55 4.38 -0.19
N PHE A 238 13.10 3.37 0.49
CA PHE A 238 12.54 2.83 1.73
C PHE A 238 12.65 3.79 2.92
N ALA A 239 13.65 4.67 2.95
CA ALA A 239 13.76 5.70 3.98
C ALA A 239 12.59 6.70 3.86
N HIS A 240 12.33 7.22 2.65
CA HIS A 240 11.19 8.10 2.39
C HIS A 240 9.86 7.43 2.73
N ILE A 241 9.69 6.17 2.33
CA ILE A 241 8.51 5.38 2.66
C ILE A 241 8.35 5.31 4.18
N LYS A 242 9.32 4.76 4.90
CA LYS A 242 9.19 4.55 6.36
C LYS A 242 9.01 5.88 7.11
N PHE A 243 9.80 6.90 6.79
CA PHE A 243 9.71 8.22 7.43
C PHE A 243 8.38 8.91 7.17
N HIS A 244 7.88 8.89 5.93
CA HIS A 244 6.60 9.53 5.62
C HIS A 244 5.48 8.96 6.49
N TYR A 245 5.31 7.64 6.50
CA TYR A 245 4.20 7.03 7.24
C TYR A 245 4.34 7.21 8.75
N THR A 246 5.53 7.00 9.29
CA THR A 246 5.74 6.98 10.75
C THR A 246 5.85 8.36 11.37
N LYS A 247 6.43 9.36 10.65
CA LYS A 247 6.60 10.73 11.13
C LYS A 247 5.42 11.65 10.80
N SER A 248 4.63 11.35 9.75
CA SER A 248 3.49 12.21 9.35
C SER A 248 2.16 11.85 10.00
N HIS A 249 1.95 10.58 10.37
CA HIS A 249 0.69 10.11 10.93
C HIS A 249 0.71 10.11 12.46
N SER A 250 0.82 11.28 13.08
CA SER A 250 0.88 11.40 14.56
C SER A 250 -0.35 10.84 15.27
N GLN A 251 -1.50 10.75 14.59
CA GLN A 251 -2.70 10.09 15.12
C GLN A 251 -2.57 8.56 15.20
N ILE A 252 -1.66 7.95 14.44
CA ILE A 252 -1.37 6.51 14.47
C ILE A 252 -0.11 6.25 15.29
N ASN A 253 0.93 7.07 15.10
CA ASN A 253 2.24 6.95 15.74
C ASN A 253 2.65 8.30 16.38
N PRO A 254 2.15 8.63 17.59
CA PRO A 254 2.34 9.94 18.20
C PRO A 254 3.80 10.32 18.45
N LEU A 255 4.65 9.32 18.72
CA LEU A 255 6.07 9.53 19.01
C LEU A 255 6.94 9.65 17.75
N GLY A 256 6.38 9.39 16.56
CA GLY A 256 7.12 9.49 15.31
C GLY A 256 8.28 8.49 15.16
N ILE A 257 8.35 7.45 16.01
CA ILE A 257 9.43 6.46 15.98
C ILE A 257 9.27 5.60 14.72
N THR A 258 10.34 5.51 13.93
CA THR A 258 10.38 4.72 12.69
C THR A 258 10.95 3.32 12.98
N PRO A 259 10.23 2.23 12.68
CA PRO A 259 10.78 0.87 12.76
C PRO A 259 11.96 0.69 11.80
N LEU A 260 13.00 -0.02 12.26
CA LEU A 260 14.15 -0.36 11.43
C LEU A 260 13.84 -1.46 10.42
N GLY A 261 13.03 -2.43 10.84
CA GLY A 261 12.70 -3.59 10.03
C GLY A 261 11.70 -3.29 8.90
N PRO A 262 11.48 -4.28 8.03
CA PRO A 262 12.23 -5.54 7.96
C PRO A 262 13.64 -5.34 7.36
N VAL A 263 14.56 -6.27 7.62
CA VAL A 263 15.93 -6.24 7.07
C VAL A 263 16.22 -7.59 6.38
N PRO A 264 16.61 -7.61 5.10
CA PRO A 264 16.58 -6.46 4.17
C PRO A 264 15.14 -5.99 3.88
N ASP A 265 15.00 -4.77 3.34
CA ASP A 265 13.71 -4.24 2.90
C ASP A 265 13.09 -5.14 1.82
N VAL A 266 13.90 -5.57 0.85
CA VAL A 266 13.55 -6.58 -0.17
C VAL A 266 14.58 -7.71 -0.11
N LEU A 267 14.13 -8.95 0.00
CA LEU A 267 15.03 -10.11 -0.05
C LEU A 267 15.65 -10.25 -1.45
N PRO A 268 16.93 -10.63 -1.57
CA PRO A 268 17.53 -11.04 -2.83
C PRO A 268 16.73 -12.15 -3.54
N LEU A 269 16.94 -12.31 -4.86
CA LEU A 269 16.21 -13.28 -5.68
C LEU A 269 16.54 -14.74 -5.33
N ASP A 270 17.74 -14.99 -4.81
CA ASP A 270 18.28 -16.30 -4.43
C ASP A 270 18.13 -16.62 -2.94
N GLU A 271 17.53 -15.72 -2.17
CA GLU A 271 17.29 -15.90 -0.74
C GLU A 271 15.81 -16.15 -0.43
N GLU A 272 15.55 -16.82 0.69
CA GLU A 272 14.22 -17.05 1.24
C GLU A 272 14.18 -16.81 2.74
N VAL A 273 12.98 -16.58 3.28
CA VAL A 273 12.80 -16.42 4.73
C VAL A 273 13.32 -17.66 5.48
N PRO A 274 13.86 -17.51 6.71
CA PRO A 274 14.46 -18.63 7.44
C PRO A 274 13.55 -19.86 7.57
N ALA A 275 12.24 -19.64 7.75
CA ALA A 275 11.26 -20.72 7.85
C ALA A 275 11.14 -21.54 6.55
N ALA A 276 11.14 -20.88 5.40
CA ALA A 276 11.07 -21.55 4.09
C ALA A 276 12.38 -22.33 3.82
N THR A 277 13.52 -21.72 4.09
CA THR A 277 14.83 -22.38 4.00
C THR A 277 14.90 -23.64 4.86
N ALA A 278 14.41 -23.56 6.11
CA ALA A 278 14.36 -24.71 7.01
C ALA A 278 13.43 -25.83 6.48
N ALA A 279 12.28 -25.48 5.90
CA ALA A 279 11.33 -26.44 5.34
C ALA A 279 11.92 -27.23 4.16
N VAL A 280 12.61 -26.54 3.23
CA VAL A 280 13.29 -27.19 2.09
C VAL A 280 14.41 -28.11 2.57
N ALA A 281 15.20 -27.67 3.55
CA ALA A 281 16.26 -28.49 4.13
C ALA A 281 15.70 -29.74 4.84
N ALA A 282 14.55 -29.63 5.50
CA ALA A 282 13.87 -30.76 6.14
C ALA A 282 13.36 -31.77 5.09
N ALA A 283 12.72 -31.29 4.02
CA ALA A 283 12.22 -32.13 2.93
C ALA A 283 13.36 -32.87 2.20
N SER A 284 14.52 -32.24 2.04
CA SER A 284 15.70 -32.84 1.39
C SER A 284 16.35 -33.95 2.23
N LYS A 285 16.23 -33.89 3.57
CA LYS A 285 16.76 -34.92 4.48
C LYS A 285 15.85 -36.15 4.56
N THR A 286 14.57 -36.00 4.26
CA THR A 286 13.64 -37.12 4.10
C THR A 286 13.72 -37.64 2.66
N GLY A 287 14.72 -38.48 2.35
CA GLY A 287 14.81 -39.16 1.06
C GLY A 287 13.51 -39.92 0.69
N PRO A 288 13.35 -40.40 -0.56
CA PRO A 288 12.10 -40.99 -1.02
C PRO A 288 11.68 -42.11 -0.08
N VAL A 289 10.50 -41.96 0.53
CA VAL A 289 9.91 -42.98 1.41
C VAL A 289 9.75 -44.25 0.58
N SER A 290 10.53 -45.30 0.88
CA SER A 290 10.33 -46.60 0.26
C SER A 290 8.88 -47.04 0.51
N LYS A 291 8.17 -47.45 -0.54
CA LYS A 291 6.75 -47.85 -0.51
C LYS A 291 6.44 -49.08 0.39
N ASP A 292 7.39 -49.58 1.17
CA ASP A 292 7.28 -50.81 1.95
C ASP A 292 6.95 -50.63 3.44
N ARG A 293 6.38 -49.50 3.87
CA ARG A 293 5.73 -49.44 5.20
C ARG A 293 4.25 -49.81 5.08
N LYS A 294 3.97 -51.10 5.30
CA LYS A 294 2.62 -51.58 5.68
C LYS A 294 2.10 -50.74 6.85
N VAL A 295 1.04 -49.98 6.59
CA VAL A 295 0.32 -49.20 7.60
C VAL A 295 -0.47 -50.16 8.48
N GLY A 296 0.05 -50.46 9.67
CA GLY A 296 -0.72 -51.06 10.76
C GLY A 296 -1.67 -50.00 11.31
N GLY A 297 -2.97 -50.16 11.05
CA GLY A 297 -3.99 -49.21 11.45
C GLY A 297 -4.14 -49.07 12.97
N LYS A 298 -4.12 -47.82 13.44
CA LYS A 298 -4.83 -47.38 14.65
C LYS A 298 -5.33 -45.96 14.46
N THR A 299 -6.65 -45.81 14.43
CA THR A 299 -7.40 -44.56 14.35
C THR A 299 -7.24 -43.75 15.64
N PRO A 300 -6.94 -42.44 15.61
CA PRO A 300 -7.02 -41.60 16.80
C PRO A 300 -8.45 -41.07 16.99
N ASN A 301 -8.91 -41.16 18.23
CA ASN A 301 -10.24 -40.80 18.70
C ASN A 301 -10.42 -39.27 18.76
N LYS A 302 -11.51 -38.74 18.19
CA LYS A 302 -11.89 -37.32 18.25
C LYS A 302 -12.28 -36.94 19.69
N ARG A 303 -11.57 -35.97 20.29
CA ARG A 303 -12.08 -35.16 21.41
C ARG A 303 -11.61 -33.72 21.24
N TYR A 304 -12.42 -32.90 20.58
CA TYR A 304 -12.41 -31.45 20.80
C TYR A 304 -13.47 -31.15 21.86
N GLY A 305 -13.02 -30.63 23.00
CA GLY A 305 -13.85 -30.22 24.12
C GLY A 305 -14.71 -29.01 23.77
N LYS A 306 -15.96 -29.03 24.25
CA LYS A 306 -16.88 -27.88 24.26
C LYS A 306 -16.22 -26.70 24.97
N VAL A 307 -16.18 -25.54 24.31
CA VAL A 307 -15.95 -24.25 24.96
C VAL A 307 -17.24 -23.88 25.70
N ALA A 308 -17.14 -23.67 27.00
CA ALA A 308 -18.25 -23.27 27.86
C ALA A 308 -18.66 -21.82 27.60
N GLU A 309 -19.96 -21.61 27.39
CA GLU A 309 -20.61 -20.30 27.51
C GLU A 309 -20.34 -19.72 28.91
N ARG A 310 -19.74 -18.53 28.97
CA ARG A 310 -19.80 -17.70 30.18
C ARG A 310 -21.03 -16.82 30.11
N SER A 311 -22.01 -17.22 30.91
CA SER A 311 -23.18 -16.46 31.31
C SER A 311 -22.82 -15.10 31.90
N LYS A 312 -23.56 -14.07 31.48
CA LYS A 312 -23.68 -12.77 32.15
C LYS A 312 -24.10 -12.96 33.62
N ALA A 313 -23.54 -12.15 34.51
CA ALA A 313 -24.20 -11.79 35.77
C ALA A 313 -23.87 -10.34 36.15
N PRO A 314 -24.79 -9.61 36.80
CA PRO A 314 -24.78 -8.15 36.87
C PRO A 314 -24.21 -7.61 38.20
N ARG A 315 -23.55 -6.46 38.13
CA ARG A 315 -23.80 -5.23 38.92
C ARG A 315 -22.82 -4.15 38.50
#